data_AF-A0A7S2T452-F1
#
_entry.id   AF-A0A7S2T452-F1
#
_cell.length_a   1.000
_cell.length_b   1.000
_cell.length_c   1.000
_cell.angle_alpha   90.00
_cell.angle_beta   90.00
_cell.angle_gamma   90.00
#
_symmetry.space_group_name_H-M   'P 1'
#
loop_
_entity.id
_entity.type
_entity.pdbx_description
1 polymer ?
#
loop_
_entity_poly.entity_id
_entity_poly.type
_entity_poly.pdbx_seq_one_letter_code
_entity_poly.pdbx_strand_id
1 'polypeptide(L)'
;MCNAAAKGGQVDVLRWLRHQGVPWDVRTCYKAARRGHLDALRWLRSEGCEWNEWTCSSAAKGGHLDVLKWARENGAPWNDLTCTEAARGGYMDVLIWARENGVEWDEYSCSEAALGGHLDVLVWLRVSGCPWDEEVMCRCAAEGGNLEMLKWIRDAGCPWDEWTCTRAAEGGHLEVLHWARSQGCPWSEYTCTHAAEAGHLEVLRYLRREGCPWPERVCDCAALSGNLEVLKWLRGMDPPCPWSEGTCQHAASGGHLEMLQWMRAQDPPCPWDEFTCGGAAEFGRLDVLIWARENGCEWNEFLICRYAAEGGHLPVLRWSRGVAGCHWDEMTTWAAAQGGHLDVLAWARSQDPPCPWFRSECLAGAMGRGHAEVVDWIMKENRSAEN
;
A
#
# COMPACT_ATOMS: atom_id res chain seq x y z
N MET A 1 20.48 1.06 6.75
CA MET A 1 21.72 0.58 6.10
C MET A 1 21.90 -0.93 6.28
N CYS A 2 21.90 -1.47 7.51
CA CYS A 2 22.00 -2.92 7.77
C CYS A 2 20.94 -3.74 6.98
N ASN A 3 19.68 -3.29 6.97
CA ASN A 3 18.61 -3.93 6.19
C ASN A 3 18.93 -4.05 4.68
N ALA A 4 19.60 -3.05 4.10
CA ALA A 4 19.95 -3.06 2.67
C ALA A 4 21.14 -3.99 2.42
N ALA A 5 22.17 -3.94 3.26
CA ALA A 5 23.32 -4.83 3.18
C ALA A 5 22.90 -6.30 3.37
N ALA A 6 22.02 -6.58 4.33
CA ALA A 6 21.43 -7.89 4.56
C ALA A 6 20.57 -8.38 3.39
N LYS A 7 19.70 -7.52 2.84
CA LYS A 7 18.93 -7.82 1.63
C LYS A 7 19.82 -8.12 0.41
N GLY A 8 21.02 -7.54 0.35
CA GLY A 8 21.99 -7.79 -0.71
C GLY A 8 23.01 -8.89 -0.40
N GLY A 9 22.93 -9.55 0.76
CA GLY A 9 23.86 -10.62 1.16
C GLY A 9 25.29 -10.15 1.41
N GLN A 10 25.51 -8.84 1.63
CA GLN A 10 26.84 -8.25 1.73
C GLN A 10 27.41 -8.38 3.15
N VAL A 11 27.96 -9.56 3.47
CA VAL A 11 28.50 -9.87 4.81
C VAL A 11 29.62 -8.91 5.22
N ASP A 12 30.51 -8.53 4.31
CA ASP A 12 31.62 -7.61 4.63
C ASP A 12 31.13 -6.21 4.97
N VAL A 13 30.09 -5.74 4.27
CA VAL A 13 29.45 -4.46 4.58
C VAL A 13 28.71 -4.54 5.91
N LEU A 14 28.05 -5.67 6.21
CA LEU A 14 27.41 -5.88 7.50
C LEU A 14 28.43 -5.89 8.66
N ARG A 15 29.59 -6.53 8.49
CA ARG A 15 30.71 -6.48 9.45
C ARG A 15 31.20 -5.07 9.67
N TRP A 16 31.43 -4.34 8.58
CA TRP A 16 31.86 -2.95 8.66
C TRP A 16 30.82 -2.09 9.41
N LEU A 17 29.54 -2.21 9.07
CA LEU A 17 28.44 -1.49 9.74
C LEU A 17 28.36 -1.82 11.24
N ARG A 18 28.59 -3.09 11.62
CA ARG A 18 28.62 -3.51 13.03
C ARG A 18 29.78 -2.86 13.78
N HIS A 19 30.97 -2.80 13.18
CA HIS A 19 32.11 -2.09 13.77
C HIS A 19 31.86 -0.58 13.93
N GLN A 20 31.07 0.03 13.04
CA GLN A 20 30.66 1.43 13.17
C GLN A 20 29.55 1.66 14.20
N GLY A 21 29.09 0.61 14.90
CA GLY A 21 28.01 0.71 15.90
C GLY A 21 26.63 0.99 15.28
N VAL A 22 26.45 0.71 13.98
CA VAL A 22 25.15 0.91 13.32
C VAL A 22 24.16 -0.11 13.87
N PRO A 23 22.98 0.33 14.36
CA PRO A 23 22.00 -0.59 14.92
C PRO A 23 21.39 -1.49 13.84
N TRP A 24 20.98 -2.68 14.27
CA TRP A 24 20.16 -3.63 13.53
C TRP A 24 18.96 -4.04 14.36
N ASP A 25 18.01 -4.71 13.73
CA ASP A 25 16.80 -5.23 14.32
C ASP A 25 16.42 -6.57 13.66
N VAL A 26 15.31 -7.17 14.09
CA VAL A 26 14.75 -8.39 13.50
C VAL A 26 14.53 -8.28 11.98
N ARG A 27 14.36 -7.06 11.45
CA ARG A 27 14.20 -6.80 10.01
C ARG A 27 15.47 -7.08 9.23
N THR A 28 16.63 -6.89 9.84
CA THR A 28 17.90 -7.23 9.19
C THR A 28 17.96 -8.73 8.89
N CYS A 29 17.57 -9.59 9.85
CA CYS A 29 17.50 -11.04 9.67
C CYS A 29 16.51 -11.47 8.60
N TYR A 30 15.23 -11.06 8.70
CA TYR A 30 14.25 -11.55 7.74
C TYR A 30 14.47 -11.00 6.32
N LYS A 31 15.11 -9.84 6.14
CA LYS A 31 15.49 -9.34 4.80
C LYS A 31 16.57 -10.19 4.14
N ALA A 32 17.54 -10.69 4.91
CA ALA A 32 18.53 -11.66 4.41
C ALA A 32 17.85 -12.99 4.08
N ALA A 33 16.98 -13.47 4.97
CA ALA A 33 16.26 -14.73 4.80
C ALA A 33 15.39 -14.73 3.53
N ARG A 34 14.65 -13.64 3.29
CA ARG A 34 13.80 -13.45 2.10
C ARG A 34 14.54 -13.51 0.76
N ARG A 35 15.86 -13.36 0.78
CA ARG A 35 16.70 -13.34 -0.44
C ARG A 35 17.66 -14.52 -0.49
N GLY A 36 17.53 -15.47 0.44
CA GLY A 36 18.31 -16.71 0.41
C GLY A 36 19.75 -16.52 0.88
N HIS A 37 20.06 -15.40 1.55
CA HIS A 37 21.42 -15.08 1.95
C HIS A 37 21.79 -15.76 3.25
N LEU A 38 21.97 -17.09 3.20
CA LEU A 38 22.27 -17.93 4.35
C LEU A 38 23.53 -17.48 5.10
N ASP A 39 24.61 -17.12 4.39
CA ASP A 39 25.86 -16.69 5.03
C ASP A 39 25.71 -15.38 5.79
N ALA A 40 24.93 -14.44 5.23
CA ALA A 40 24.59 -13.21 5.93
C ALA A 40 23.74 -13.49 7.17
N LEU A 41 22.76 -14.39 7.06
CA LEU A 41 21.90 -14.76 8.19
C LEU A 41 22.68 -15.50 9.30
N ARG A 42 23.59 -16.39 8.93
CA ARG A 42 24.52 -17.07 9.85
C ARG A 42 25.36 -16.06 10.60
N TRP A 43 25.96 -15.11 9.88
CA TRP A 43 26.78 -14.07 10.49
C TRP A 43 25.97 -13.14 11.40
N LEU A 44 24.78 -12.72 10.97
CA LEU A 44 23.89 -11.91 11.80
C LEU A 44 23.54 -12.63 13.10
N ARG A 45 23.27 -13.94 13.01
CA ARG A 45 22.97 -14.74 14.20
C ARG A 45 24.17 -14.90 15.14
N SER A 46 25.37 -15.12 14.60
CA SER A 46 26.59 -15.24 15.44
C SER A 46 26.91 -13.96 16.21
N GLU A 47 26.54 -12.80 15.67
CA GLU A 47 26.74 -11.51 16.31
C GLU A 47 25.60 -11.10 17.26
N GLY A 48 24.62 -11.98 17.47
CA GLY A 48 23.49 -11.74 18.38
C GLY A 48 22.39 -10.86 17.79
N CYS A 49 22.23 -10.79 16.46
CA CYS A 49 21.04 -10.19 15.88
C CYS A 49 19.80 -11.02 16.25
N GLU A 50 18.77 -10.34 16.73
CA GLU A 50 17.50 -10.96 17.08
C GLU A 50 16.76 -11.43 15.82
N TRP A 51 15.89 -12.43 16.00
CA TRP A 51 14.98 -12.91 14.98
C TRP A 51 13.62 -13.23 15.60
N ASN A 52 12.61 -13.35 14.75
CA ASN A 52 11.26 -13.76 15.10
C ASN A 52 10.68 -14.60 13.95
N GLU A 53 9.40 -14.94 14.04
CA GLU A 53 8.66 -15.84 13.13
C GLU A 53 8.79 -15.38 11.67
N TRP A 54 8.84 -14.06 11.45
CA TRP A 54 8.98 -13.46 10.13
C TRP A 54 10.27 -13.85 9.42
N THR A 55 11.30 -14.31 10.13
CA THR A 55 12.53 -14.83 9.51
C THR A 55 12.24 -16.11 8.74
N CYS A 56 11.49 -17.04 9.35
CA CYS A 56 11.05 -18.28 8.72
C CYS A 56 10.03 -17.99 7.61
N SER A 57 8.99 -17.18 7.88
CA SER A 57 7.98 -16.83 6.86
C SER A 57 8.60 -16.08 5.68
N SER A 58 9.63 -15.26 5.91
CA SER A 58 10.37 -14.59 4.83
C SER A 58 11.22 -15.56 4.01
N ALA A 59 11.90 -16.52 4.65
CA ALA A 59 12.62 -17.57 3.92
C ALA A 59 11.66 -18.38 3.04
N ALA A 60 10.50 -18.74 3.58
CA ALA A 60 9.42 -19.41 2.86
C ALA A 60 8.88 -18.57 1.69
N LYS A 61 8.62 -17.28 1.90
CA LYS A 61 8.23 -16.32 0.84
C LYS A 61 9.23 -16.24 -0.31
N GLY A 62 10.52 -16.49 -0.04
CA GLY A 62 11.57 -16.52 -1.05
C GLY A 62 11.84 -17.91 -1.64
N GLY A 63 11.18 -18.96 -1.14
CA GLY A 63 11.42 -20.34 -1.55
C GLY A 63 12.77 -20.91 -1.09
N HIS A 64 13.36 -20.34 -0.03
CA HIS A 64 14.70 -20.69 0.42
C HIS A 64 14.66 -21.77 1.50
N LEU A 65 14.43 -23.03 1.08
CA LEU A 65 14.31 -24.18 1.98
C LEU A 65 15.57 -24.41 2.82
N ASP A 66 16.76 -24.18 2.26
CA ASP A 66 18.04 -24.30 2.97
C ASP A 66 18.18 -23.28 4.11
N VAL A 67 17.76 -22.04 3.87
CA VAL A 67 17.69 -20.99 4.88
C VAL A 67 16.68 -21.34 5.95
N LEU A 68 15.49 -21.80 5.55
CA LEU A 68 14.44 -22.16 6.49
C LEU A 68 14.85 -23.33 7.39
N LYS A 69 15.44 -24.40 6.83
CA LYS A 69 16.00 -25.53 7.57
C LYS A 69 17.02 -25.06 8.60
N TRP A 70 18.02 -24.29 8.15
CA TRP A 70 19.06 -23.78 9.03
C TRP A 70 18.49 -22.89 10.13
N ALA A 71 17.55 -21.99 9.81
CA ALA A 71 16.92 -21.12 10.80
C ALA A 71 16.19 -21.95 11.86
N ARG A 72 15.45 -22.97 11.45
CA ARG A 72 14.70 -23.86 12.35
C ARG A 72 15.63 -24.65 13.27
N GLU A 73 16.69 -25.25 12.72
CA GLU A 73 17.69 -26.01 13.48
C GLU A 73 18.40 -25.15 14.54
N ASN A 74 18.48 -23.84 14.32
CA ASN A 74 19.11 -22.90 15.25
C ASN A 74 18.11 -22.21 16.20
N GLY A 75 16.85 -22.64 16.22
CA GLY A 75 15.84 -22.16 17.16
C GLY A 75 15.10 -20.90 16.73
N ALA A 76 15.06 -20.59 15.42
CA ALA A 76 14.16 -19.56 14.93
C ALA A 76 12.71 -19.99 15.16
N PRO A 77 11.86 -19.10 15.72
CA PRO A 77 10.44 -19.38 15.83
C PRO A 77 9.80 -19.34 14.44
N TRP A 78 8.63 -19.96 14.32
CA TRP A 78 7.84 -20.00 13.10
C TRP A 78 6.35 -20.04 13.47
N ASN A 79 5.49 -19.78 12.50
CA ASN A 79 4.05 -19.90 12.63
C ASN A 79 3.44 -20.33 11.28
N ASP A 80 2.12 -20.46 11.28
CA ASP A 80 1.25 -20.68 10.13
C ASP A 80 1.62 -19.85 8.88
N LEU A 81 1.98 -18.57 9.04
CA LEU A 81 2.42 -17.71 7.94
C LEU A 81 3.55 -18.29 7.09
N THR A 82 4.35 -19.22 7.63
CA THR A 82 5.39 -19.93 6.87
C THR A 82 4.78 -20.74 5.72
N CYS A 83 3.69 -21.45 5.97
CA CYS A 83 2.98 -22.20 4.93
C CYS A 83 2.25 -21.26 3.97
N THR A 84 1.60 -20.23 4.50
CA THR A 84 0.87 -19.20 3.73
C THR A 84 1.76 -18.53 2.68
N GLU A 85 2.94 -18.08 3.09
CA GLU A 85 3.90 -17.43 2.20
C GLU A 85 4.56 -18.41 1.21
N ALA A 86 4.80 -19.67 1.63
CA ALA A 86 5.28 -20.70 0.72
C ALA A 86 4.24 -21.05 -0.35
N ALA A 87 2.97 -21.12 0.04
CA ALA A 87 1.84 -21.39 -0.82
C ALA A 87 1.65 -20.28 -1.87
N ARG A 88 1.70 -19.01 -1.44
CA ARG A 88 1.67 -17.86 -2.34
C ARG A 88 2.78 -17.87 -3.39
N GLY A 89 3.97 -18.33 -3.03
CA GLY A 89 5.13 -18.40 -3.92
C GLY A 89 5.26 -19.72 -4.71
N GLY A 90 4.37 -20.69 -4.47
CA GLY A 90 4.38 -21.96 -5.18
C GLY A 90 5.47 -22.94 -4.74
N TYR A 91 6.04 -22.76 -3.55
CA TYR A 91 7.21 -23.52 -3.09
C TYR A 91 6.79 -24.83 -2.42
N MET A 92 6.47 -25.83 -3.25
CA MET A 92 6.00 -27.14 -2.82
C MET A 92 6.98 -27.86 -1.87
N ASP A 93 8.29 -27.75 -2.12
CA ASP A 93 9.34 -28.35 -1.28
C ASP A 93 9.38 -27.75 0.13
N VAL A 94 9.19 -26.43 0.22
CA VAL A 94 9.04 -25.71 1.49
C VAL A 94 7.78 -26.14 2.22
N LEU A 95 6.65 -26.25 1.53
CA LEU A 95 5.37 -26.68 2.11
C LEU A 95 5.41 -28.10 2.67
N ILE A 96 5.92 -29.04 1.87
CA ILE A 96 6.07 -30.44 2.28
C ILE A 96 6.96 -30.51 3.53
N TRP A 97 8.12 -29.85 3.50
CA TRP A 97 9.04 -29.87 4.62
C TRP A 97 8.45 -29.21 5.88
N ALA A 98 7.79 -28.06 5.74
CA ALA A 98 7.12 -27.39 6.85
C ALA A 98 6.05 -28.29 7.49
N ARG A 99 5.27 -28.99 6.67
CA ARG A 99 4.24 -29.92 7.13
C ARG A 99 4.83 -31.12 7.88
N GLU A 100 5.88 -31.74 7.35
CA GLU A 100 6.58 -32.85 7.99
C GLU A 100 7.18 -32.47 9.36
N ASN A 101 7.49 -31.19 9.55
CA ASN A 101 8.09 -30.69 10.78
C ASN A 101 7.07 -30.04 11.74
N GLY A 102 5.77 -30.20 11.48
CA GLY A 102 4.70 -29.90 12.43
C GLY A 102 4.14 -28.48 12.37
N VAL A 103 4.30 -27.74 11.26
CA VAL A 103 3.55 -26.50 11.05
C VAL A 103 2.07 -26.82 10.84
N GLU A 104 1.21 -26.12 11.57
CA GLU A 104 -0.24 -26.16 11.36
C GLU A 104 -0.63 -25.33 10.14
N TRP A 105 -1.68 -25.76 9.43
CA TRP A 105 -2.25 -24.96 8.35
C TRP A 105 -3.04 -23.80 8.94
N ASP A 106 -2.96 -22.63 8.32
CA ASP A 106 -4.04 -21.65 8.42
C ASP A 106 -5.05 -21.85 7.28
N GLU A 107 -6.22 -21.22 7.44
CA GLU A 107 -7.26 -21.21 6.41
C GLU A 107 -6.87 -20.41 5.15
N TYR A 108 -5.79 -19.62 5.23
CA TYR A 108 -5.32 -18.75 4.15
C TYR A 108 -4.35 -19.44 3.18
N SER A 109 -3.74 -20.56 3.56
CA SER A 109 -2.77 -21.26 2.69
C SER A 109 -3.35 -21.62 1.32
N CYS A 110 -4.62 -22.04 1.26
CA CYS A 110 -5.32 -22.31 0.00
C CYS A 110 -5.59 -21.04 -0.82
N SER A 111 -6.09 -19.97 -0.18
CA SER A 111 -6.42 -18.73 -0.89
C SER A 111 -5.17 -18.03 -1.41
N GLU A 112 -4.06 -18.08 -0.67
CA GLU A 112 -2.78 -17.52 -1.12
C GLU A 112 -2.14 -18.36 -2.24
N ALA A 113 -2.25 -19.69 -2.22
CA ALA A 113 -1.88 -20.52 -3.38
C ALA A 113 -2.69 -20.15 -4.62
N ALA A 114 -3.99 -19.85 -4.42
CA ALA A 114 -4.86 -19.44 -5.51
C ALA A 114 -4.50 -18.06 -6.07
N LEU A 115 -4.23 -17.10 -5.18
CA LEU A 115 -3.78 -15.76 -5.54
C LEU A 115 -2.42 -15.78 -6.27
N GLY A 116 -1.50 -16.67 -5.85
CA GLY A 116 -0.22 -16.90 -6.53
C GLY A 116 -0.35 -17.65 -7.86
N GLY A 117 -1.52 -18.22 -8.17
CA GLY A 117 -1.76 -18.97 -9.40
C GLY A 117 -1.13 -20.38 -9.42
N HIS A 118 -0.78 -20.95 -8.26
CA HIS A 118 -0.13 -22.26 -8.13
C HIS A 118 -1.15 -23.39 -7.95
N LEU A 119 -1.70 -23.88 -9.07
CA LEU A 119 -2.76 -24.91 -9.07
C LEU A 119 -2.29 -26.25 -8.49
N ASP A 120 -1.07 -26.66 -8.76
CA ASP A 120 -0.46 -27.87 -8.21
C ASP A 120 -0.36 -27.83 -6.68
N VAL A 121 0.08 -26.68 -6.14
CA VAL A 121 0.09 -26.43 -4.70
C VAL A 121 -1.32 -26.44 -4.12
N LEU A 122 -2.28 -25.78 -4.75
CA LEU A 122 -3.67 -25.77 -4.26
C LEU A 122 -4.28 -27.17 -4.24
N VAL A 123 -4.06 -27.97 -5.28
CA VAL A 123 -4.51 -29.37 -5.33
C VAL A 123 -3.87 -30.18 -4.21
N TRP A 124 -2.56 -30.03 -4.00
CA TRP A 124 -1.85 -30.73 -2.93
C TRP A 124 -2.35 -30.33 -1.54
N LEU A 125 -2.58 -29.04 -1.29
CA LEU A 125 -3.16 -28.54 -0.04
C LEU A 125 -4.55 -29.14 0.21
N ARG A 126 -5.38 -29.21 -0.84
CA ARG A 126 -6.73 -29.78 -0.75
C ARG A 126 -6.70 -31.28 -0.42
N VAL A 127 -5.85 -32.06 -1.10
CA VAL A 127 -5.68 -33.50 -0.82
C VAL A 127 -5.09 -33.73 0.58
N SER A 128 -4.26 -32.82 1.05
CA SER A 128 -3.64 -32.86 2.39
C SER A 128 -4.58 -32.44 3.52
N GLY A 129 -5.85 -32.14 3.21
CA GLY A 129 -6.87 -31.75 4.19
C GLY A 129 -6.70 -30.35 4.75
N CYS A 130 -6.03 -29.44 4.03
CA CYS A 130 -5.98 -28.03 4.39
C CYS A 130 -7.42 -27.46 4.32
N PRO A 131 -7.88 -26.75 5.37
CA PRO A 131 -9.13 -26.01 5.27
C PRO A 131 -9.01 -24.92 4.20
N TRP A 132 -10.15 -24.54 3.63
CA TRP A 132 -10.27 -23.39 2.76
C TRP A 132 -11.64 -22.74 2.96
N ASP A 133 -11.75 -21.47 2.60
CA ASP A 133 -13.03 -20.76 2.58
C ASP A 133 -13.54 -20.72 1.14
N GLU A 134 -14.63 -21.45 0.87
CA GLU A 134 -15.23 -21.60 -0.44
C GLU A 134 -15.69 -20.26 -1.04
N GLU A 135 -16.02 -19.27 -0.21
CA GLU A 135 -16.52 -17.96 -0.64
C GLU A 135 -15.41 -17.04 -1.21
N VAL A 136 -14.15 -17.29 -0.86
CA VAL A 136 -13.01 -16.46 -1.32
C VAL A 136 -12.21 -17.08 -2.45
N MET A 137 -12.26 -18.40 -2.63
CA MET A 137 -11.40 -19.11 -3.58
C MET A 137 -11.53 -18.60 -5.02
N CYS A 138 -12.77 -18.40 -5.51
CA CYS A 138 -12.99 -17.87 -6.85
C CYS A 138 -12.41 -16.45 -7.03
N ARG A 139 -12.53 -15.60 -6.00
CA ARG A 139 -12.02 -14.23 -6.02
C ARG A 139 -10.49 -14.21 -6.09
N CYS A 140 -9.82 -15.02 -5.27
CA CYS A 140 -8.35 -15.11 -5.26
C CYS A 140 -7.80 -15.69 -6.58
N ALA A 141 -8.40 -16.75 -7.12
CA ALA A 141 -7.99 -17.30 -8.40
C ALA A 141 -8.22 -16.33 -9.57
N ALA A 142 -9.30 -15.54 -9.49
CA ALA A 142 -9.59 -14.49 -10.46
C ALA A 142 -8.57 -13.35 -10.41
N GLU A 143 -8.19 -12.90 -9.21
CA GLU A 143 -7.15 -11.88 -8.98
C GLU A 143 -5.77 -12.35 -9.45
N GLY A 144 -5.43 -13.63 -9.23
CA GLY A 144 -4.17 -14.24 -9.68
C GLY A 144 -4.14 -14.59 -11.17
N GLY A 145 -5.28 -14.50 -11.87
CA GLY A 145 -5.36 -14.66 -13.32
C GLY A 145 -5.27 -16.07 -13.86
N ASN A 146 -5.34 -17.10 -13.01
CA ASN A 146 -5.23 -18.49 -13.45
C ASN A 146 -6.62 -19.06 -13.82
N LEU A 147 -6.93 -19.04 -15.11
CA LEU A 147 -8.22 -19.53 -15.64
C LEU A 147 -8.46 -21.02 -15.34
N GLU A 148 -7.46 -21.87 -15.50
CA GLU A 148 -7.61 -23.32 -15.26
C GLU A 148 -7.85 -23.62 -13.78
N MET A 149 -7.21 -22.86 -12.90
CA MET A 149 -7.49 -22.91 -11.48
C MET A 149 -8.92 -22.44 -11.15
N LEU A 150 -9.38 -21.34 -11.74
CA LEU A 150 -10.75 -20.87 -11.51
C LEU A 150 -11.78 -21.91 -11.97
N LYS A 151 -11.57 -22.55 -13.13
CA LYS A 151 -12.39 -23.68 -13.60
C LYS A 151 -12.39 -24.82 -12.57
N TRP A 152 -11.22 -25.23 -12.11
CA TRP A 152 -11.08 -26.31 -11.14
C TRP A 152 -11.78 -26.00 -9.81
N ILE A 153 -11.66 -24.77 -9.30
CA ILE A 153 -12.35 -24.30 -8.09
C ILE A 153 -13.87 -24.32 -8.28
N ARG A 154 -14.35 -23.94 -9.47
CA ARG A 154 -15.78 -23.97 -9.81
C ARG A 154 -16.32 -25.39 -9.91
N ASP A 155 -15.55 -26.30 -10.50
CA ASP A 155 -15.89 -27.73 -10.56
C ASP A 155 -15.91 -28.37 -9.17
N ALA A 156 -15.13 -27.85 -8.22
CA ALA A 156 -15.16 -28.24 -6.81
C ALA A 156 -16.39 -27.69 -6.04
N GLY A 157 -17.25 -26.90 -6.69
CA GLY A 157 -18.51 -26.41 -6.13
C GLY A 157 -18.44 -25.06 -5.41
N CYS A 158 -17.29 -24.38 -5.40
CA CYS A 158 -17.15 -23.08 -4.74
C CYS A 158 -18.02 -22.02 -5.44
N PRO A 159 -18.80 -21.21 -4.69
CA PRO A 159 -19.63 -20.16 -5.26
C PRO A 159 -18.78 -19.03 -5.87
N TRP A 160 -19.43 -18.18 -6.66
CA TRP A 160 -18.86 -16.92 -7.12
C TRP A 160 -19.90 -15.80 -7.03
N ASP A 161 -19.41 -14.58 -7.07
CA ASP A 161 -20.20 -13.36 -7.03
C ASP A 161 -19.53 -12.25 -7.85
N GLU A 162 -20.06 -11.02 -7.79
CA GLU A 162 -19.56 -9.89 -8.57
C GLU A 162 -18.11 -9.51 -8.26
N TRP A 163 -17.64 -9.85 -7.06
CA TRP A 163 -16.25 -9.65 -6.68
C TRP A 163 -15.31 -10.55 -7.45
N THR A 164 -15.76 -11.70 -7.94
CA THR A 164 -14.92 -12.56 -8.80
C THR A 164 -14.56 -11.85 -10.10
N CYS A 165 -15.54 -11.22 -10.76
CA CYS A 165 -15.28 -10.39 -11.93
C CYS A 165 -14.47 -9.14 -11.58
N THR A 166 -14.77 -8.50 -10.44
CA THR A 166 -14.05 -7.30 -9.98
C THR A 166 -12.55 -7.59 -9.78
N ARG A 167 -12.21 -8.71 -9.12
CA ARG A 167 -10.81 -9.14 -8.92
C ARG A 167 -10.10 -9.51 -10.21
N ALA A 168 -10.78 -10.21 -11.13
CA ALA A 168 -10.22 -10.47 -12.46
C ALA A 168 -9.91 -9.17 -13.21
N ALA A 169 -10.78 -8.16 -13.06
CA ALA A 169 -10.62 -6.86 -13.70
C ALA A 169 -9.50 -6.02 -13.05
N GLU A 170 -9.38 -6.07 -11.72
CA GLU A 170 -8.30 -5.47 -10.93
C GLU A 170 -6.92 -6.06 -11.27
N GLY A 171 -6.82 -7.38 -11.49
CA GLY A 171 -5.59 -8.04 -11.94
C GLY A 171 -5.32 -7.93 -13.45
N GLY A 172 -6.26 -7.37 -14.22
CA GLY A 172 -6.10 -7.19 -15.67
C GLY A 172 -6.29 -8.47 -16.49
N HIS A 173 -6.92 -9.49 -15.92
CA HIS A 173 -7.03 -10.83 -16.48
C HIS A 173 -8.27 -10.97 -17.38
N LEU A 174 -8.19 -10.39 -18.58
CA LEU A 174 -9.29 -10.37 -19.54
C LEU A 174 -9.83 -11.76 -19.91
N GLU A 175 -8.97 -12.77 -20.05
CA GLU A 175 -9.40 -14.14 -20.38
C GLU A 175 -10.25 -14.76 -19.26
N VAL A 176 -9.84 -14.55 -18.01
CA VAL A 176 -10.57 -15.00 -16.83
C VAL A 176 -11.91 -14.30 -16.74
N LEU A 177 -11.93 -12.98 -16.90
CA LEU A 177 -13.14 -12.17 -16.88
C LEU A 177 -14.12 -12.59 -17.98
N HIS A 178 -13.61 -12.80 -19.20
CA HIS A 178 -14.42 -13.24 -20.34
C HIS A 178 -15.06 -14.61 -20.08
N TRP A 179 -14.25 -15.57 -19.61
CA TRP A 179 -14.76 -16.89 -19.27
C TRP A 179 -15.78 -16.84 -18.13
N ALA A 180 -15.47 -16.16 -17.02
CA ALA A 180 -16.38 -16.03 -15.88
C ALA A 180 -17.72 -15.43 -16.32
N ARG A 181 -17.69 -14.41 -17.19
CA ARG A 181 -18.89 -13.81 -17.74
C ARG A 181 -19.69 -14.77 -18.63
N SER A 182 -19.02 -15.53 -19.48
CA SER A 182 -19.66 -16.53 -20.36
C SER A 182 -20.42 -17.61 -19.57
N GLN A 183 -19.99 -17.88 -18.34
CA GLN A 183 -20.60 -18.85 -17.43
C GLN A 183 -21.66 -18.23 -16.51
N GLY A 184 -21.97 -16.94 -16.68
CA GLY A 184 -23.01 -16.26 -15.92
C GLY A 184 -22.56 -15.67 -14.59
N CYS A 185 -21.26 -15.54 -14.33
CA CYS A 185 -20.77 -14.77 -13.18
C CYS A 185 -21.28 -13.32 -13.28
N PRO A 186 -21.85 -12.75 -12.20
CA PRO A 186 -22.29 -11.37 -12.19
C PRO A 186 -21.09 -10.41 -12.17
N TRP A 187 -21.34 -9.15 -12.55
CA TRP A 187 -20.42 -8.03 -12.38
C TRP A 187 -21.21 -6.82 -11.88
N SER A 188 -20.50 -5.86 -11.29
CA SER A 188 -21.06 -4.57 -10.89
C SER A 188 -20.18 -3.42 -11.36
N GLU A 189 -20.58 -2.18 -11.08
CA GLU A 189 -19.81 -0.97 -11.41
C GLU A 189 -18.38 -0.98 -10.83
N TYR A 190 -18.17 -1.71 -9.73
CA TYR A 190 -16.85 -1.91 -9.13
C TYR A 190 -15.86 -2.58 -10.08
N THR A 191 -16.35 -3.45 -10.98
CA THR A 191 -15.52 -4.09 -12.01
C THR A 191 -14.86 -3.06 -12.92
N CYS A 192 -15.59 -2.00 -13.28
CA CYS A 192 -15.04 -0.90 -14.09
C CYS A 192 -14.11 0.00 -13.28
N THR A 193 -14.46 0.35 -12.03
CA THR A 193 -13.62 1.25 -11.23
C THR A 193 -12.27 0.62 -10.88
N HIS A 194 -12.24 -0.65 -10.50
CA HIS A 194 -10.99 -1.34 -10.16
C HIS A 194 -10.12 -1.56 -11.40
N ALA A 195 -10.70 -1.87 -12.56
CA ALA A 195 -9.94 -1.93 -13.81
C ALA A 195 -9.33 -0.57 -14.18
N ALA A 196 -10.04 0.54 -13.92
CA ALA A 196 -9.56 1.89 -14.17
C ALA A 196 -8.47 2.32 -13.18
N GLU A 197 -8.63 1.98 -11.91
CA GLU A 197 -7.65 2.23 -10.86
C GLU A 197 -6.37 1.41 -11.05
N ALA A 198 -6.48 0.17 -11.55
CA ALA A 198 -5.33 -0.68 -11.88
C ALA A 198 -4.71 -0.39 -13.26
N GLY A 199 -5.38 0.43 -14.09
CA GLY A 199 -4.83 0.87 -15.38
C GLY A 199 -5.04 -0.12 -16.53
N HIS A 200 -5.92 -1.09 -16.39
CA HIS A 200 -6.14 -2.17 -17.36
C HIS A 200 -7.08 -1.75 -18.50
N LEU A 201 -6.56 -0.95 -19.43
CA LEU A 201 -7.31 -0.37 -20.54
C LEU A 201 -8.06 -1.39 -21.42
N GLU A 202 -7.45 -2.53 -21.75
CA GLU A 202 -8.11 -3.55 -22.58
C GLU A 202 -9.28 -4.22 -21.85
N VAL A 203 -9.18 -4.39 -20.52
CA VAL A 203 -10.30 -4.86 -19.69
C VAL A 203 -11.43 -3.84 -19.71
N LEU A 204 -11.14 -2.56 -19.54
CA LEU A 204 -12.17 -1.50 -19.61
C LEU A 204 -12.87 -1.44 -20.96
N ARG A 205 -12.13 -1.59 -22.08
CA ARG A 205 -12.71 -1.65 -23.42
C ARG A 205 -13.68 -2.81 -23.56
N TYR A 206 -13.30 -3.98 -23.05
CA TYR A 206 -14.16 -5.15 -23.01
C TYR A 206 -15.42 -4.91 -22.16
N LEU A 207 -15.26 -4.46 -20.91
CA LEU A 207 -16.36 -4.17 -19.98
C LEU A 207 -17.37 -3.18 -20.58
N ARG A 208 -16.88 -2.13 -21.24
CA ARG A 208 -17.72 -1.15 -21.91
C ARG A 208 -18.52 -1.77 -23.06
N ARG A 209 -17.88 -2.60 -23.89
CA ARG A 209 -18.52 -3.25 -25.04
C ARG A 209 -19.63 -4.21 -24.61
N GLU A 210 -19.41 -4.94 -23.52
CA GLU A 210 -20.37 -5.94 -23.03
C GLU A 210 -21.46 -5.35 -22.13
N GLY A 211 -21.47 -4.02 -21.92
CA GLY A 211 -22.50 -3.34 -21.15
C GLY A 211 -22.41 -3.56 -19.65
N CYS A 212 -21.20 -3.71 -19.10
CA CYS A 212 -21.00 -3.66 -17.66
C CYS A 212 -21.48 -2.30 -17.10
N PRO A 213 -22.15 -2.26 -15.93
CA PRO A 213 -22.52 -1.01 -15.29
C PRO A 213 -21.33 -0.05 -15.21
N TRP A 214 -21.54 1.17 -15.67
CA TRP A 214 -20.49 2.14 -15.89
C TRP A 214 -20.69 3.35 -14.97
N PRO A 215 -19.84 3.53 -13.95
CA PRO A 215 -19.99 4.65 -13.05
C PRO A 215 -19.54 5.96 -13.71
N GLU A 216 -20.22 7.05 -13.38
CA GLU A 216 -19.90 8.38 -13.91
C GLU A 216 -18.47 8.83 -13.55
N ARG A 217 -17.95 8.36 -12.41
CA ARG A 217 -16.66 8.75 -11.81
C ARG A 217 -15.52 7.77 -12.06
N VAL A 218 -15.59 6.95 -13.11
CA VAL A 218 -14.49 6.04 -13.48
C VAL A 218 -13.17 6.80 -13.80
N CYS A 219 -13.28 8.06 -14.26
CA CYS A 219 -12.15 8.98 -14.45
C CYS A 219 -11.43 9.32 -13.13
N ASP A 220 -12.15 9.47 -12.02
CA ASP A 220 -11.59 9.80 -10.71
C ASP A 220 -10.67 8.65 -10.23
N CYS A 221 -11.10 7.40 -10.41
CA CYS A 221 -10.30 6.21 -10.09
C CYS A 221 -9.02 6.14 -10.93
N ALA A 222 -9.13 6.38 -12.24
CA ALA A 222 -7.95 6.43 -13.12
C ALA A 222 -7.00 7.58 -12.74
N ALA A 223 -7.55 8.71 -12.30
CA ALA A 223 -6.79 9.88 -11.89
C ALA A 223 -6.02 9.64 -10.58
N LEU A 224 -6.64 8.97 -9.60
CA LEU A 224 -6.01 8.61 -8.32
C LEU A 224 -4.72 7.80 -8.50
N SER A 225 -4.76 6.79 -9.37
CA SER A 225 -3.62 5.89 -9.61
C SER A 225 -2.66 6.37 -10.68
N GLY A 226 -2.92 7.50 -11.33
CA GLY A 226 -2.00 8.04 -12.34
C GLY A 226 -2.09 7.35 -13.70
N ASN A 227 -3.19 6.64 -13.99
CA ASN A 227 -3.40 5.92 -15.24
C ASN A 227 -3.79 6.86 -16.39
N LEU A 228 -2.84 7.67 -16.84
CA LEU A 228 -3.05 8.70 -17.87
C LEU A 228 -3.58 8.13 -19.20
N GLU A 229 -3.14 6.94 -19.61
CA GLU A 229 -3.62 6.32 -20.85
C GLU A 229 -5.09 5.88 -20.77
N VAL A 230 -5.51 5.38 -19.59
CA VAL A 230 -6.94 5.11 -19.34
C VAL A 230 -7.73 6.42 -19.40
N LEU A 231 -7.23 7.48 -18.74
CA LEU A 231 -7.91 8.77 -18.70
C LEU A 231 -8.05 9.42 -20.10
N LYS A 232 -7.00 9.35 -20.93
CA LYS A 232 -7.04 9.78 -22.34
C LYS A 232 -8.09 9.01 -23.14
N TRP A 233 -8.14 7.69 -22.98
CA TRP A 233 -9.14 6.87 -23.66
C TRP A 233 -10.56 7.20 -23.20
N LEU A 234 -10.79 7.31 -21.89
CA LEU A 234 -12.07 7.72 -21.29
C LEU A 234 -12.53 9.08 -21.83
N ARG A 235 -11.59 10.02 -22.01
CA ARG A 235 -11.88 11.34 -22.56
C ARG A 235 -12.19 11.33 -24.06
N GLY A 236 -11.65 10.36 -24.80
CA GLY A 236 -11.91 10.17 -26.23
C GLY A 236 -13.22 9.45 -26.56
N MET A 237 -14.01 9.05 -25.57
CA MET A 237 -15.30 8.37 -25.76
C MET A 237 -16.41 9.33 -26.23
N ASP A 238 -17.49 8.76 -26.78
CA ASP A 238 -18.73 9.49 -27.11
C ASP A 238 -19.93 8.87 -26.36
N PRO A 239 -20.54 9.57 -25.38
CA PRO A 239 -20.10 10.86 -24.83
C PRO A 239 -18.79 10.71 -24.02
N PRO A 240 -17.99 11.77 -23.90
CA PRO A 240 -16.76 11.74 -23.11
C PRO A 240 -17.08 11.54 -21.63
N CYS A 241 -16.18 10.87 -20.91
CA CYS A 241 -16.30 10.76 -19.46
C CYS A 241 -16.38 12.16 -18.83
N PRO A 242 -17.39 12.43 -17.98
CA PRO A 242 -17.55 13.74 -17.37
C PRO A 242 -16.38 14.02 -16.43
N TRP A 243 -15.94 15.27 -16.43
CA TRP A 243 -15.01 15.73 -15.40
C TRP A 243 -15.74 16.00 -14.10
N SER A 244 -15.04 15.80 -12.99
CA SER A 244 -15.42 16.34 -11.68
C SER A 244 -14.24 17.09 -11.07
N GLU A 245 -14.50 17.97 -10.10
CA GLU A 245 -13.45 18.58 -9.28
C GLU A 245 -12.61 17.49 -8.58
N GLY A 246 -13.27 16.38 -8.25
CA GLY A 246 -12.66 15.16 -7.72
C GLY A 246 -11.58 14.60 -8.64
N THR A 247 -11.70 14.68 -9.97
CA THR A 247 -10.69 14.12 -10.88
C THR A 247 -9.33 14.83 -10.71
N CYS A 248 -9.34 16.17 -10.65
CA CYS A 248 -8.13 16.96 -10.37
C CYS A 248 -7.62 16.71 -8.94
N GLN A 249 -8.53 16.66 -7.96
CA GLN A 249 -8.16 16.39 -6.56
C GLN A 249 -7.42 15.05 -6.41
N HIS A 250 -7.94 13.96 -6.96
CA HIS A 250 -7.32 12.65 -6.84
C HIS A 250 -5.96 12.59 -7.56
N ALA A 251 -5.84 13.20 -8.74
CA ALA A 251 -4.54 13.31 -9.42
C ALA A 251 -3.53 14.11 -8.59
N ALA A 252 -3.99 15.16 -7.89
CA ALA A 252 -3.16 15.97 -7.03
C ALA A 252 -2.68 15.23 -5.79
N SER A 253 -3.57 14.49 -5.11
CA SER A 253 -3.22 13.60 -3.98
C SER A 253 -2.23 12.50 -4.40
N GLY A 254 -2.42 11.93 -5.59
CA GLY A 254 -1.54 10.92 -6.18
C GLY A 254 -0.16 11.44 -6.57
N GLY A 255 0.00 12.76 -6.73
CA GLY A 255 1.26 13.37 -7.18
C GLY A 255 1.46 13.35 -8.69
N HIS A 256 0.39 13.21 -9.47
CA HIS A 256 0.46 12.97 -10.91
C HIS A 256 0.50 14.29 -11.71
N LEU A 257 1.61 15.03 -11.60
CA LEU A 257 1.76 16.37 -12.19
C LEU A 257 1.53 16.39 -13.71
N GLU A 258 2.11 15.45 -14.46
CA GLU A 258 1.94 15.38 -15.92
C GLU A 258 0.48 15.16 -16.33
N MET A 259 -0.24 14.35 -15.54
CA MET A 259 -1.66 14.09 -15.77
C MET A 259 -2.49 15.35 -15.50
N LEU A 260 -2.21 16.07 -14.41
CA LEU A 260 -2.85 17.35 -14.11
C LEU A 260 -2.62 18.39 -15.21
N GLN A 261 -1.38 18.51 -15.70
CA GLN A 261 -1.04 19.38 -16.83
C GLN A 261 -1.87 19.03 -18.07
N TRP A 262 -1.95 17.73 -18.39
CA TRP A 262 -2.72 17.25 -19.52
C TRP A 262 -4.24 17.52 -19.36
N MET A 263 -4.81 17.28 -18.18
CA MET A 263 -6.22 17.51 -17.87
C MET A 263 -6.61 18.99 -17.94
N ARG A 264 -5.73 19.88 -17.47
CA ARG A 264 -5.93 21.33 -17.52
C ARG A 264 -5.75 21.92 -18.92
N ALA A 265 -5.10 21.20 -19.83
CA ALA A 265 -4.98 21.58 -21.23
C ALA A 265 -6.18 21.14 -22.11
N GLN A 266 -7.16 20.43 -21.55
CA GLN A 266 -8.35 19.97 -22.30
C GLN A 266 -9.39 21.10 -22.52
N ASP A 267 -10.34 20.87 -23.43
CA ASP A 267 -11.50 21.75 -23.66
C ASP A 267 -12.83 20.98 -23.47
N PRO A 268 -13.70 21.36 -22.50
CA PRO A 268 -13.39 22.23 -21.37
C PRO A 268 -12.31 21.60 -20.47
N PRO A 269 -11.52 22.41 -19.76
CA PRO A 269 -10.47 21.89 -18.88
C PRO A 269 -11.11 21.25 -17.65
N CYS A 270 -10.46 20.22 -17.09
CA CYS A 270 -10.96 19.58 -15.87
C CYS A 270 -11.09 20.63 -14.75
N PRO A 271 -12.24 20.76 -14.09
CA PRO A 271 -12.41 21.71 -13.01
C PRO A 271 -11.53 21.28 -11.83
N TRP A 272 -11.19 22.27 -11.01
CA TRP A 272 -10.48 22.10 -9.76
C TRP A 272 -11.00 23.14 -8.77
N ASP A 273 -10.75 22.89 -7.50
CA ASP A 273 -11.15 23.74 -6.38
C ASP A 273 -10.04 23.73 -5.31
N GLU A 274 -10.30 24.36 -4.17
CA GLU A 274 -9.36 24.41 -3.04
C GLU A 274 -8.90 23.03 -2.54
N PHE A 275 -9.71 21.98 -2.74
CA PHE A 275 -9.36 20.62 -2.35
C PHE A 275 -8.31 20.00 -3.27
N THR A 276 -8.12 20.52 -4.48
CA THR A 276 -7.03 20.07 -5.36
C THR A 276 -5.67 20.46 -4.79
N CYS A 277 -5.49 21.72 -4.37
CA CYS A 277 -4.29 22.11 -3.61
C CYS A 277 -4.24 21.39 -2.25
N GLY A 278 -5.40 21.20 -1.61
CA GLY A 278 -5.56 20.44 -0.38
C GLY A 278 -4.97 19.04 -0.42
N GLY A 279 -5.38 18.23 -1.40
CA GLY A 279 -4.89 16.86 -1.56
C GLY A 279 -3.39 16.82 -1.84
N ALA A 280 -2.87 17.75 -2.65
CA ALA A 280 -1.42 17.86 -2.84
C ALA A 280 -0.68 18.18 -1.52
N ALA A 281 -1.26 19.03 -0.66
CA ALA A 281 -0.69 19.36 0.64
C ALA A 281 -0.76 18.19 1.64
N GLU A 282 -1.90 17.50 1.70
CA GLU A 282 -2.16 16.35 2.58
C GLU A 282 -1.20 15.19 2.33
N PHE A 283 -0.84 14.95 1.06
CA PHE A 283 0.04 13.85 0.65
C PHE A 283 1.47 14.31 0.28
N GLY A 284 1.82 15.56 0.59
CA GLY A 284 3.18 16.06 0.50
C GLY A 284 3.70 16.25 -0.93
N ARG A 285 2.81 16.43 -1.90
CA ARG A 285 3.09 16.63 -3.33
C ARG A 285 3.46 18.08 -3.61
N LEU A 286 4.63 18.50 -3.13
CA LEU A 286 5.07 19.91 -3.16
C LEU A 286 5.15 20.47 -4.59
N ASP A 287 5.67 19.69 -5.54
CA ASP A 287 5.76 20.07 -6.96
C ASP A 287 4.38 20.29 -7.60
N VAL A 288 3.44 19.40 -7.32
CA VAL A 288 2.04 19.54 -7.74
C VAL A 288 1.40 20.77 -7.12
N LEU A 289 1.59 20.98 -5.81
CA LEU A 289 1.02 22.12 -5.09
C LEU A 289 1.55 23.46 -5.63
N ILE A 290 2.85 23.56 -5.89
CA ILE A 290 3.49 24.73 -6.52
C ILE A 290 2.82 24.99 -7.87
N TRP A 291 2.79 23.97 -8.72
CA TRP A 291 2.27 24.11 -10.08
C TRP A 291 0.78 24.48 -10.09
N ALA A 292 -0.05 23.82 -9.28
CA ALA A 292 -1.48 24.08 -9.20
C ALA A 292 -1.75 25.53 -8.78
N ARG A 293 -1.02 26.03 -7.77
CA ARG A 293 -1.10 27.43 -7.33
C ARG A 293 -0.69 28.41 -8.44
N GLU A 294 0.45 28.17 -9.09
CA GLU A 294 0.95 29.05 -10.18
C GLU A 294 0.00 29.12 -11.38
N ASN A 295 -0.83 28.09 -11.56
CA ASN A 295 -1.81 28.01 -12.64
C ASN A 295 -3.23 28.40 -12.22
N GLY A 296 -3.41 28.96 -11.02
CA GLY A 296 -4.67 29.56 -10.58
C GLY A 296 -5.67 28.59 -9.94
N CYS A 297 -5.21 27.48 -9.37
CA CYS A 297 -6.03 26.68 -8.47
C CYS A 297 -6.41 27.50 -7.23
N GLU A 298 -7.64 27.34 -6.75
CA GLU A 298 -8.13 28.05 -5.58
C GLU A 298 -7.27 27.73 -4.36
N TRP A 299 -6.92 28.78 -3.60
CA TRP A 299 -5.98 28.67 -2.50
C TRP A 299 -6.67 28.92 -1.16
N ASN A 300 -6.78 27.87 -0.36
CA ASN A 300 -7.27 27.96 1.02
C ASN A 300 -6.14 27.76 2.02
N GLU A 301 -5.61 28.88 2.50
CA GLU A 301 -4.51 28.96 3.45
C GLU A 301 -4.71 28.18 4.76
N PHE A 302 -5.96 28.01 5.21
CA PHE A 302 -6.28 27.20 6.38
C PHE A 302 -6.17 25.70 6.07
N LEU A 303 -6.77 25.29 4.94
CA LEU A 303 -6.81 23.89 4.52
C LEU A 303 -5.41 23.36 4.18
N ILE A 304 -4.59 24.13 3.47
CA ILE A 304 -3.22 23.73 3.11
C ILE A 304 -2.38 23.44 4.34
N CYS A 305 -2.40 24.33 5.34
CA CYS A 305 -1.52 24.20 6.51
C CYS A 305 -1.99 23.12 7.45
N ARG A 306 -3.31 23.00 7.65
CA ARG A 306 -3.89 21.90 8.39
C ARG A 306 -3.54 20.55 7.77
N TYR A 307 -3.79 20.36 6.48
CA TYR A 307 -3.58 19.07 5.81
C TYR A 307 -2.10 18.70 5.70
N ALA A 308 -1.23 19.66 5.39
CA ALA A 308 0.20 19.40 5.39
C ALA A 308 0.74 19.08 6.80
N ALA A 309 0.16 19.65 7.85
CA ALA A 309 0.51 19.30 9.23
C ALA A 309 -0.01 17.92 9.64
N GLU A 310 -1.25 17.60 9.26
CA GLU A 310 -1.89 16.29 9.48
C GLU A 310 -1.13 15.15 8.79
N GLY A 311 -0.62 15.37 7.58
CA GLY A 311 0.21 14.41 6.83
C GLY A 311 1.72 14.46 7.14
N GLY A 312 2.17 15.37 8.01
CA GLY A 312 3.57 15.43 8.44
C GLY A 312 4.54 16.04 7.42
N HIS A 313 4.03 16.85 6.49
CA HIS A 313 4.79 17.30 5.32
C HIS A 313 5.48 18.66 5.56
N LEU A 314 6.57 18.62 6.34
CA LEU A 314 7.44 19.78 6.60
C LEU A 314 7.86 20.58 5.35
N PRO A 315 8.24 19.97 4.21
CA PRO A 315 8.59 20.73 3.01
C PRO A 315 7.45 21.61 2.50
N VAL A 316 6.21 21.10 2.54
CA VAL A 316 5.01 21.83 2.15
C VAL A 316 4.76 22.99 3.10
N LEU A 317 4.83 22.75 4.41
CA LEU A 317 4.62 23.81 5.43
C LEU A 317 5.68 24.92 5.36
N ARG A 318 6.95 24.56 5.14
CA ARG A 318 8.04 25.55 4.97
C ARG A 318 7.82 26.42 3.75
N TRP A 319 7.45 25.80 2.64
CA TRP A 319 7.17 26.51 1.40
C TRP A 319 5.92 27.39 1.56
N SER A 320 4.80 26.85 2.06
CA SER A 320 3.54 27.59 2.21
C SER A 320 3.68 28.81 3.12
N ARG A 321 4.46 28.69 4.22
CA ARG A 321 4.81 29.82 5.11
C ARG A 321 5.66 30.89 4.42
N GLY A 322 6.57 30.49 3.53
CA GLY A 322 7.54 31.38 2.91
C GLY A 322 7.00 32.23 1.75
N VAL A 323 6.06 31.71 0.97
CA VAL A 323 5.63 32.34 -0.29
C VAL A 323 4.14 32.61 -0.40
N ALA A 324 3.32 32.01 0.46
CA ALA A 324 2.03 31.56 -0.02
C ALA A 324 0.79 31.98 0.80
N GLY A 325 0.96 32.49 2.01
CA GLY A 325 -0.17 32.67 2.93
C GLY A 325 -0.56 31.30 3.48
N CYS A 326 -0.04 31.01 4.66
CA CYS A 326 -0.39 29.85 5.44
C CYS A 326 -1.09 30.37 6.68
N HIS A 327 -2.35 29.98 6.90
CA HIS A 327 -3.03 30.35 8.14
C HIS A 327 -2.46 29.49 9.26
N TRP A 328 -1.51 30.09 9.98
CA TRP A 328 -0.67 29.40 10.94
C TRP A 328 -1.22 29.60 12.35
N ASP A 329 -2.09 28.70 12.77
CA ASP A 329 -2.92 28.79 13.98
C ASP A 329 -2.85 27.52 14.85
N GLU A 330 -3.65 27.50 15.93
CA GLU A 330 -3.72 26.38 16.85
C GLU A 330 -4.15 25.07 16.17
N MET A 331 -4.98 25.16 15.12
CA MET A 331 -5.44 24.00 14.35
C MET A 331 -4.29 23.31 13.60
N THR A 332 -3.28 24.07 13.17
CA THR A 332 -2.09 23.51 12.52
C THR A 332 -1.31 22.62 13.49
N THR A 333 -1.10 23.07 14.73
CA THR A 333 -0.43 22.23 15.75
C THR A 333 -1.28 21.06 16.21
N TRP A 334 -2.59 21.26 16.33
CA TRP A 334 -3.53 20.19 16.65
C TRP A 334 -3.50 19.08 15.60
N ALA A 335 -3.50 19.45 14.32
CA ALA A 335 -3.43 18.52 13.19
C ALA A 335 -2.11 17.72 13.19
N ALA A 336 -0.97 18.40 13.43
CA ALA A 336 0.32 17.71 13.58
C ALA A 336 0.33 16.71 14.75
N ALA A 337 -0.29 17.08 15.88
CA ALA A 337 -0.40 16.19 17.04
C ALA A 337 -1.32 15.00 16.78
N GLN A 338 -2.45 15.23 16.09
CA GLN A 338 -3.39 14.18 15.68
C GLN A 338 -2.78 13.22 14.67
N GLY A 339 -1.97 13.70 13.72
CA GLY A 339 -1.23 12.86 12.76
C GLY A 339 0.01 12.17 13.34
N GLY A 340 0.39 12.51 14.58
CA GLY A 340 1.55 11.91 15.24
C GLY A 340 2.90 12.47 14.80
N HIS A 341 2.93 13.66 14.20
CA HIS A 341 4.11 14.25 13.57
C HIS A 341 4.87 15.17 14.55
N LEU A 342 5.70 14.54 15.38
CA LEU A 342 6.54 15.23 16.37
C LEU A 342 7.52 16.22 15.72
N ASP A 343 8.06 15.90 14.55
CA ASP A 343 8.96 16.76 13.80
C ASP A 343 8.28 18.05 13.32
N VAL A 344 7.02 17.96 12.86
CA VAL A 344 6.19 19.11 12.52
C VAL A 344 5.91 19.96 13.76
N LEU A 345 5.51 19.34 14.87
CA LEU A 345 5.27 20.06 16.13
C LEU A 345 6.53 20.78 16.63
N ALA A 346 7.66 20.09 16.70
CA ALA A 346 8.92 20.67 17.15
C ALA A 346 9.37 21.81 16.23
N TRP A 347 9.26 21.62 14.91
CA TRP A 347 9.53 22.68 13.95
C TRP A 347 8.59 23.87 14.14
N ALA A 348 7.29 23.63 14.34
CA ALA A 348 6.29 24.67 14.52
C ALA A 348 6.53 25.53 15.77
N ARG A 349 7.01 24.91 16.85
CA ARG A 349 7.42 25.57 18.09
C ARG A 349 8.75 26.31 17.98
N SER A 350 9.63 25.88 17.08
CA SER A 350 10.92 26.54 16.84
C SER A 350 10.85 27.81 15.97
N GLN A 351 9.67 28.13 15.40
CA GLN A 351 9.50 29.31 14.56
C GLN A 351 9.41 30.60 15.39
N ASP A 352 9.67 31.75 14.74
CA ASP A 352 9.49 33.08 15.31
C ASP A 352 8.46 33.90 14.49
N PRO A 353 7.30 34.28 15.08
CA PRO A 353 6.78 33.77 16.35
C PRO A 353 6.42 32.26 16.24
N PRO A 354 6.42 31.52 17.36
CA PRO A 354 6.05 30.12 17.38
C PRO A 354 4.57 29.95 17.00
N CYS A 355 4.22 28.80 16.43
CA CYS A 355 2.81 28.50 16.16
C CYS A 355 1.98 28.57 17.45
N PRO A 356 0.84 29.27 17.43
CA PRO A 356 -0.16 29.14 18.48
C PRO A 356 -0.54 27.66 18.65
N TRP A 357 -0.84 27.25 19.88
CA TRP A 357 -1.32 25.90 20.13
C TRP A 357 -2.21 25.81 21.36
N PHE A 358 -3.25 25.00 21.27
CA PHE A 358 -4.00 24.53 22.43
C PHE A 358 -3.42 23.21 22.88
N ARG A 359 -2.47 23.29 23.80
CA ARG A 359 -1.76 22.13 24.37
C ARG A 359 -2.70 20.99 24.78
N SER A 360 -3.82 21.30 25.46
CA SER A 360 -4.81 20.31 25.90
C SER A 360 -5.47 19.58 24.73
N GLU A 361 -5.75 20.29 23.64
CA GLU A 361 -6.35 19.71 22.43
C GLU A 361 -5.32 18.90 21.65
N CYS A 362 -4.09 19.39 21.53
CA CYS A 362 -2.99 18.63 20.92
C CYS A 362 -2.72 17.33 21.69
N LEU A 363 -2.72 17.38 23.02
CA LEU A 363 -2.58 16.21 23.88
C LEU A 363 -3.74 15.22 23.66
N ALA A 364 -4.98 15.72 23.63
CA ALA A 364 -6.16 14.88 23.38
C ALA A 364 -6.14 14.23 21.99
N GLY A 365 -5.75 14.98 20.95
CA GLY A 365 -5.60 14.48 19.58
C GLY A 365 -4.58 13.35 19.49
N ALA A 366 -3.38 13.56 20.06
CA ALA A 366 -2.33 12.55 20.09
C ALA A 366 -2.73 11.30 20.89
N MET A 367 -3.39 11.47 22.05
CA MET A 367 -3.89 10.35 22.86
C MET A 367 -4.98 9.55 22.14
N GLY A 368 -5.94 10.23 21.50
CA GLY A 368 -7.06 9.59 20.81
C GLY A 368 -6.63 8.71 19.63
N ARG A 369 -5.46 8.98 19.04
CA ARG A 369 -4.87 8.21 17.93
C ARG A 369 -3.70 7.31 18.38
N GLY A 370 -3.34 7.31 19.67
CA GLY A 370 -2.31 6.43 20.23
C GLY A 370 -0.86 6.87 19.97
N HIS A 371 -0.60 8.15 19.71
CA HIS A 371 0.74 8.67 19.43
C HIS A 371 1.56 8.94 20.70
N ALA A 372 2.06 7.88 21.34
CA ALA A 372 2.76 7.95 22.63
C ALA A 372 3.97 8.91 22.64
N GLU A 373 4.79 8.93 21.58
CA GLU A 373 5.97 9.81 21.50
C GLU A 373 5.57 11.30 21.52
N VAL A 374 4.49 11.65 20.81
CA VAL A 374 3.96 13.01 20.80
C VAL A 374 3.40 13.37 22.17
N VAL A 375 2.64 12.47 22.79
CA VAL A 375 2.09 12.65 24.16
C VAL A 375 3.22 12.94 25.15
N ASP A 376 4.27 12.12 25.16
CA ASP A 376 5.42 12.29 26.05
C ASP A 376 6.13 13.61 25.83
N TRP A 377 6.30 14.01 24.57
CA TRP A 377 6.96 15.27 24.23
C TRP A 377 6.14 16.48 24.69
N ILE A 378 4.83 16.50 24.41
CA ILE A 378 3.92 17.55 24.88
C ILE A 378 4.00 17.65 26.40
N MET A 379 3.92 16.52 27.11
CA MET A 379 3.99 16.48 28.58
C MET A 379 5.32 17.03 29.14
N LYS A 380 6.45 16.78 28.46
CA LYS A 380 7.77 17.31 28.85
C LYS A 380 7.89 18.82 28.64
N GLU A 381 7.35 19.36 27.55
CA GLU A 381 7.39 20.79 27.25
C GLU A 381 6.69 21.65 28.33
N ASN A 382 5.84 21.06 29.19
CA ASN A 382 5.25 21.75 30.35
C ASN A 382 6.31 22.21 31.35
N ARG A 383 7.29 21.35 31.61
CA ARG A 383 8.19 21.48 32.74
C ARG A 383 9.24 22.56 32.52
N SER A 384 9.41 23.00 31.28
CA SER A 384 10.35 24.03 30.85
C SER A 384 9.76 25.45 30.84
N ALA A 385 8.44 25.61 30.96
CA ALA A 385 7.78 26.93 31.01
C ALA A 385 7.39 27.38 32.42
N GLU A 386 7.50 26.50 33.43
CA GLU A 386 7.19 26.76 34.84
C GLU A 386 8.44 26.99 35.72
N ASN A 387 9.64 27.05 35.13
CA ASN A 387 10.91 27.44 35.76
C ASN A 387 11.51 28.65 35.04
#